data_AF-A0A0G2GZP8-F1
#
_entry.id   AF-A0A0G2GZP8-F1
#
_cell.length_a   1.000
_cell.length_b   1.000
_cell.length_c   1.000
_cell.angle_alpha   90.00
_cell.angle_beta   90.00
_cell.angle_gamma   90.00
#
_symmetry.space_group_name_H-M   'P 1'
#
loop_
_entity.id
_entity.type
_entity.pdbx_description
1 polymer ?
#
loop_
_entity_poly.entity_id
_entity_poly.type
_entity_poly.pdbx_seq_one_letter_code
_entity_poly.pdbx_strand_id
1 'polypeptide(L)'
;MRAPIDLQLGWPSTTLHPSGPLLTSASPILTAPEQSAAALNYGPGHGYGPLRASIASWLTASYAPRDADGRPYAIPPNRVMVGNGASGTLLNAVLRLAAPAYTRAVWMVEPTYFLACPIFADAGFGGDGDDEGGPSRMRGVPEDDEGIDVGFLRAAIERVEAEVRAGTGGSTRSGGNPAHFSSMFVHQMLSTGALQNHIDTVLVPTYRRRYHALMSAIKEYLVPLGVVIDVGKKYEASIASSSQLYEGSAGKLATIARDKHKCKFAFGDMFKIEGDPGSAERARRKGGFEMGIRLCWAWLEEEQLVEGVWRMAETIKD
;
A
#
# COMPACT_ATOMS: atom_id res chain seq x y z
N MET A 1 -14.01 -28.36 -13.36
CA MET A 1 -13.12 -27.96 -12.25
C MET A 1 -13.39 -26.48 -11.98
N ARG A 2 -13.67 -26.04 -10.74
CA ARG A 2 -14.03 -24.64 -10.45
C ARG A 2 -12.82 -23.72 -10.63
N ALA A 3 -13.05 -22.48 -11.06
CA ALA A 3 -11.98 -21.49 -11.24
C ALA A 3 -11.30 -21.14 -9.91
N PRO A 4 -9.99 -20.81 -9.91
CA PRO A 4 -9.29 -20.29 -8.74
C PRO A 4 -9.89 -18.97 -8.26
N ILE A 5 -9.91 -18.76 -6.93
CA ILE A 5 -10.30 -17.50 -6.30
C ILE A 5 -9.07 -16.89 -5.63
N ASP A 6 -8.81 -15.62 -5.90
CA ASP A 6 -7.63 -14.91 -5.43
C ASP A 6 -8.03 -13.67 -4.60
N LEU A 7 -8.07 -13.83 -3.28
CA LEU A 7 -8.33 -12.77 -2.29
C LEU A 7 -7.04 -12.02 -1.91
N GLN A 8 -5.90 -12.36 -2.52
CA GLN A 8 -4.60 -11.74 -2.26
C GLN A 8 -4.41 -10.48 -3.12
N LEU A 9 -4.93 -10.48 -4.35
CA LEU A 9 -4.76 -9.40 -5.33
C LEU A 9 -5.33 -8.06 -4.84
N GLY A 10 -4.50 -7.01 -4.90
CA GLY A 10 -4.82 -5.67 -4.41
C GLY A 10 -5.30 -4.64 -5.44
N TRP A 11 -5.33 -4.99 -6.73
CA TRP A 11 -5.77 -4.09 -7.81
C TRP A 11 -7.27 -4.27 -8.16
N PRO A 12 -7.94 -3.28 -8.79
CA PRO A 12 -9.36 -3.37 -9.14
C PRO A 12 -9.63 -4.42 -10.24
N SER A 13 -10.82 -5.02 -10.24
CA SER A 13 -11.26 -5.99 -11.27
C SER A 13 -11.19 -5.42 -12.69
N THR A 14 -10.99 -6.28 -13.70
CA THR A 14 -10.92 -5.82 -15.10
C THR A 14 -12.22 -5.18 -15.60
N THR A 15 -13.35 -5.55 -14.99
CA THR A 15 -14.67 -4.93 -15.20
C THR A 15 -14.76 -3.48 -14.74
N LEU A 16 -13.88 -3.06 -13.81
CA LEU A 16 -13.79 -1.70 -13.29
C LEU A 16 -12.77 -0.83 -14.04
N HIS A 17 -12.07 -1.38 -15.03
CA HIS A 17 -11.10 -0.60 -15.80
C HIS A 17 -11.82 0.52 -16.59
N PRO A 18 -11.36 1.78 -16.53
CA PRO A 18 -12.02 2.91 -17.20
C PRO A 18 -11.67 2.95 -18.70
N SER A 19 -11.71 1.80 -19.40
CA SER A 19 -11.28 1.66 -20.80
C SER A 19 -12.03 2.59 -21.75
N GLY A 20 -13.35 2.74 -21.57
CA GLY A 20 -14.17 3.67 -22.35
C GLY A 20 -13.73 5.12 -22.19
N PRO A 21 -13.75 5.67 -20.96
CA PRO A 21 -13.25 7.02 -20.68
C PRO A 21 -11.81 7.27 -21.14
N LEU A 22 -10.92 6.29 -20.99
CA LEU A 22 -9.54 6.37 -21.47
C LEU A 22 -9.47 6.51 -22.99
N LEU A 23 -10.23 5.69 -23.74
CA LEU A 23 -10.27 5.77 -25.20
C LEU A 23 -10.85 7.11 -25.69
N THR A 24 -11.96 7.55 -25.09
CA THR A 24 -12.57 8.86 -25.41
C THR A 24 -11.62 10.01 -25.13
N SER A 25 -10.84 9.94 -24.07
CA SER A 25 -9.86 10.98 -23.70
C SER A 25 -8.62 10.97 -24.59
N ALA A 26 -8.19 9.79 -25.05
CA ALA A 26 -7.00 9.64 -25.90
C ALA A 26 -7.24 10.11 -27.34
N SER A 27 -8.44 9.91 -27.89
CA SER A 27 -8.73 10.18 -29.30
C SER A 27 -8.47 11.64 -29.72
N PRO A 28 -8.92 12.68 -29.00
CA PRO A 28 -8.62 14.07 -29.37
C PRO A 28 -7.13 14.41 -29.31
N ILE A 29 -6.40 13.85 -28.34
CA ILE A 29 -4.96 14.08 -28.18
C ILE A 29 -4.20 13.52 -29.37
N LEU A 30 -4.56 12.33 -29.83
CA LEU A 30 -3.85 11.62 -30.90
C LEU A 30 -4.28 12.03 -32.32
N THR A 31 -5.48 12.57 -32.49
CA THR A 31 -6.02 12.98 -33.80
C THR A 31 -5.73 14.44 -34.16
N ALA A 32 -5.47 15.30 -33.17
CA ALA A 32 -5.03 16.67 -33.41
C ALA A 32 -3.50 16.75 -33.56
N PRO A 33 -2.95 17.16 -34.72
CA PRO A 33 -1.49 17.13 -34.97
C PRO A 33 -0.66 17.85 -33.92
N GLU A 34 -1.09 19.03 -33.46
CA GLU A 34 -0.36 19.82 -32.45
C GLU A 34 -0.37 19.15 -31.06
N GLN A 35 -1.52 18.59 -30.65
CA GLN A 35 -1.64 17.90 -29.36
C GLN A 35 -0.86 16.57 -29.38
N SER A 36 -0.90 15.86 -30.51
CA SER A 36 -0.15 14.63 -30.72
C SER A 36 1.34 14.89 -30.69
N ALA A 37 1.81 15.94 -31.38
CA ALA A 37 3.20 16.38 -31.31
C ALA A 37 3.61 16.79 -29.88
N ALA A 38 2.77 17.52 -29.15
CA ALA A 38 3.03 17.87 -27.75
C ALA A 38 3.06 16.62 -26.84
N ALA A 39 2.30 15.58 -27.17
CA ALA A 39 2.20 14.35 -26.39
C ALA A 39 3.34 13.36 -26.62
N LEU A 40 3.85 13.30 -27.84
CA LEU A 40 4.85 12.32 -28.27
C LEU A 40 6.29 12.84 -28.19
N ASN A 41 6.47 14.15 -27.97
CA ASN A 41 7.78 14.75 -27.76
C ASN A 41 8.15 14.80 -26.26
N TYR A 42 9.34 15.30 -25.95
CA TYR A 42 9.76 15.54 -24.58
C TYR A 42 8.84 16.55 -23.88
N GLY A 43 8.55 16.28 -22.61
CA GLY A 43 7.73 17.12 -21.77
C GLY A 43 8.44 17.75 -20.58
N PRO A 44 7.73 18.57 -19.79
CA PRO A 44 8.30 19.24 -18.62
C PRO A 44 8.72 18.25 -17.52
N GLY A 45 9.84 18.54 -16.85
CA GLY A 45 10.42 17.67 -15.82
C GLY A 45 9.58 17.47 -14.56
N HIS A 46 8.49 18.21 -14.31
CA HIS A 46 7.56 17.93 -13.21
C HIS A 46 6.28 17.21 -13.66
N GLY A 47 6.14 16.98 -14.97
CA GLY A 47 4.90 16.55 -15.61
C GLY A 47 4.14 17.70 -16.25
N TYR A 48 3.18 17.34 -17.11
CA TYR A 48 2.36 18.28 -17.89
C TYR A 48 1.70 19.33 -16.98
N GLY A 49 1.88 20.62 -17.31
CA GLY A 49 1.45 21.73 -16.45
C GLY A 49 -0.06 21.71 -16.12
N PRO A 50 -0.94 21.59 -17.13
CA PRO A 50 -2.37 21.46 -16.90
C PRO A 50 -2.75 20.24 -16.04
N LEU A 51 -2.06 19.09 -16.17
CA LEU A 51 -2.28 17.95 -15.26
C LEU A 51 -2.07 18.37 -13.82
N ARG A 52 -0.91 18.97 -13.54
CA ARG A 52 -0.53 19.34 -12.17
C ARG A 52 -1.54 20.32 -11.57
N ALA A 53 -2.07 21.24 -12.37
CA ALA A 53 -3.13 22.15 -11.95
C ALA A 53 -4.43 21.41 -11.61
N SER A 54 -4.86 20.46 -12.45
CA SER A 54 -6.04 19.64 -12.18
C SER A 54 -5.87 18.78 -10.92
N ILE A 55 -4.71 18.13 -10.74
CA ILE A 55 -4.40 17.37 -9.51
C ILE A 55 -4.45 18.29 -8.28
N ALA A 56 -3.79 19.45 -8.35
CA ALA A 56 -3.72 20.38 -7.24
C ALA A 56 -5.11 20.90 -6.82
N SER A 57 -5.95 21.22 -7.81
CA SER A 57 -7.35 21.60 -7.59
C SER A 57 -8.15 20.47 -6.93
N TRP A 58 -8.05 19.25 -7.47
CA TRP A 58 -8.73 18.07 -6.92
C TRP A 58 -8.28 17.79 -5.47
N LEU A 59 -6.97 17.75 -5.21
CA LEU A 59 -6.44 17.55 -3.85
C LEU A 59 -6.90 18.65 -2.88
N THR A 60 -6.96 19.91 -3.33
CA THR A 60 -7.43 21.03 -2.50
C THR A 60 -8.89 20.82 -2.10
N ALA A 61 -9.74 20.43 -3.06
CA ALA A 61 -11.16 20.19 -2.82
C ALA A 61 -11.38 18.94 -1.94
N SER A 62 -10.63 17.87 -2.16
CA SER A 62 -10.79 16.60 -1.45
C SER A 62 -10.29 16.64 -0.02
N TYR A 63 -9.17 17.33 0.25
CA TYR A 63 -8.51 17.30 1.56
C TYR A 63 -8.63 18.60 2.37
N ALA A 64 -9.13 19.69 1.77
CA ALA A 64 -9.33 20.99 2.42
C ALA A 64 -8.17 21.41 3.35
N PRO A 65 -6.92 21.47 2.83
CA PRO A 65 -5.74 21.56 3.67
C PRO A 65 -5.66 22.92 4.37
N ARG A 66 -5.07 22.91 5.57
CA ARG A 66 -4.88 24.09 6.42
C ARG A 66 -3.40 24.35 6.68
N ASP A 67 -3.03 25.62 6.80
CA ASP A 67 -1.68 26.02 7.19
C ASP A 67 -1.47 25.90 8.71
N ALA A 68 -0.30 26.32 9.19
CA ALA A 68 0.07 26.23 10.62
C ALA A 68 -0.85 27.06 11.54
N ASP A 69 -1.49 28.11 11.00
CA ASP A 69 -2.46 28.95 11.73
C ASP A 69 -3.91 28.44 11.56
N GLY A 70 -4.09 27.28 10.93
CA GLY A 70 -5.38 26.67 10.69
C GLY A 70 -6.16 27.30 9.52
N ARG A 71 -5.55 28.15 8.70
CA ARG A 71 -6.23 28.81 7.57
C ARG A 71 -6.27 27.90 6.36
N PRO A 72 -7.39 27.82 5.63
CA PRO A 72 -7.47 27.02 4.42
C PRO A 72 -6.53 27.59 3.36
N TYR A 73 -5.86 26.72 2.61
CA TYR A 73 -5.05 27.14 1.47
C TYR A 73 -5.27 26.23 0.26
N ALA A 74 -5.04 26.78 -0.94
CA ALA A 74 -5.05 26.00 -2.17
C ALA A 74 -3.67 25.38 -2.40
N ILE A 75 -3.63 24.07 -2.67
CA ILE A 75 -2.39 23.39 -3.03
C ILE A 75 -1.87 24.00 -4.32
N PRO A 76 -0.65 24.54 -4.37
CA PRO A 76 -0.14 25.16 -5.58
C PRO A 76 0.35 24.08 -6.58
N PRO A 77 0.10 24.23 -7.90
CA PRO A 77 0.49 23.22 -8.90
C PRO A 77 2.00 22.93 -8.98
N ASN A 78 2.84 23.87 -8.52
CA ASN A 78 4.30 23.69 -8.45
C ASN A 78 4.74 22.75 -7.31
N ARG A 79 3.85 22.39 -6.38
CA ARG A 79 4.08 21.36 -5.36
C ARG A 79 3.60 19.97 -5.76
N VAL A 80 3.01 19.83 -6.94
CA VAL A 80 2.62 18.54 -7.51
C VAL A 80 3.70 18.09 -8.49
N MET A 81 4.15 16.84 -8.36
CA MET A 81 5.02 16.17 -9.34
C MET A 81 4.33 14.90 -9.81
N VAL A 82 4.38 14.65 -11.11
CA VAL A 82 3.82 13.42 -11.71
C VAL A 82 4.94 12.41 -11.92
N GLY A 83 4.85 11.27 -11.22
CA GLY A 83 5.76 10.14 -11.38
C GLY A 83 5.15 8.97 -12.14
N ASN A 84 5.93 7.91 -12.34
CA ASN A 84 5.54 6.68 -13.06
C ASN A 84 4.84 5.64 -12.16
N GLY A 85 4.18 6.09 -11.10
CA GLY A 85 3.56 5.24 -10.08
C GLY A 85 4.20 5.40 -8.70
N ALA A 86 3.52 4.86 -7.68
CA ALA A 86 3.94 5.02 -6.28
C ALA A 86 5.35 4.45 -6.02
N SER A 87 5.66 3.27 -6.56
CA SER A 87 6.96 2.61 -6.38
C SER A 87 8.13 3.43 -6.92
N GLY A 88 8.06 3.87 -8.18
CA GLY A 88 9.12 4.69 -8.79
C GLY A 88 9.21 6.08 -8.16
N THR A 89 8.07 6.66 -7.75
CA THR A 89 8.06 7.96 -7.06
C THR A 89 8.68 7.84 -5.65
N LEU A 90 8.41 6.75 -4.93
CA LEU A 90 9.02 6.47 -3.63
C LEU A 90 10.54 6.31 -3.77
N LEU A 91 11.01 5.51 -4.74
CA LEU A 91 12.45 5.38 -5.00
C LEU A 91 13.10 6.73 -5.29
N ASN A 92 12.50 7.54 -6.16
CA ASN A 92 13.01 8.88 -6.47
C ASN A 92 13.06 9.79 -5.23
N ALA A 93 12.04 9.72 -4.36
CA ALA A 93 12.04 10.46 -3.10
C ALA A 93 13.18 10.00 -2.18
N VAL A 94 13.39 8.69 -2.05
CA VAL A 94 14.49 8.11 -1.27
C VAL A 94 15.84 8.56 -1.81
N LEU A 95 16.10 8.41 -3.12
CA LEU A 95 17.34 8.84 -3.75
C LEU A 95 17.60 10.36 -3.64
N ARG A 96 16.55 11.16 -3.41
CA ARG A 96 16.66 12.62 -3.28
C ARG A 96 16.83 13.10 -1.84
N LEU A 97 16.25 12.38 -0.89
CA LEU A 97 16.13 12.82 0.51
C LEU A 97 16.96 11.98 1.47
N ALA A 98 17.41 10.82 1.04
CA ALA A 98 18.20 9.88 1.81
C ALA A 98 19.43 9.44 1.02
N ALA A 99 20.44 8.97 1.73
CA ALA A 99 21.64 8.38 1.15
C ALA A 99 22.16 7.31 2.10
N PRO A 100 22.55 6.11 1.63
CA PRO A 100 23.16 5.09 2.49
C PRO A 100 24.44 5.54 3.19
N ALA A 101 25.13 6.59 2.72
CA ALA A 101 26.27 7.14 3.45
C ALA A 101 25.87 8.00 4.68
N TYR A 102 24.61 8.47 4.75
CA TYR A 102 24.16 9.45 5.75
C TYR A 102 22.94 8.98 6.54
N THR A 103 21.95 8.41 5.86
CA THR A 103 20.68 7.98 6.43
C THR A 103 20.86 6.69 7.20
N ARG A 104 20.52 6.74 8.48
CA ARG A 104 20.93 5.72 9.46
C ARG A 104 19.88 4.64 9.67
N ALA A 105 18.62 5.03 9.57
CA ALA A 105 17.49 4.14 9.66
C ALA A 105 16.37 4.62 8.72
N VAL A 106 15.64 3.66 8.16
CA VAL A 106 14.36 3.85 7.50
C VAL A 106 13.31 3.26 8.43
N TRP A 107 12.54 4.11 9.09
CA TRP A 107 11.47 3.68 9.99
C TRP A 107 10.19 3.41 9.19
N MET A 108 9.69 2.19 9.28
CA MET A 108 8.52 1.71 8.55
C MET A 108 7.48 1.23 9.54
N VAL A 109 6.25 1.74 9.43
CA VAL A 109 5.12 1.21 10.22
C VAL A 109 4.97 -0.29 9.93
N GLU A 110 4.74 -1.10 10.96
CA GLU A 110 4.49 -2.54 10.85
C GLU A 110 3.19 -2.93 11.57
N PRO A 111 2.29 -3.72 10.93
CA PRO A 111 2.41 -4.35 9.61
C PRO A 111 2.53 -3.35 8.44
N THR A 112 3.36 -3.67 7.44
CA THR A 112 3.74 -2.67 6.41
C THR A 112 3.23 -3.00 5.00
N TYR A 113 3.29 -2.00 4.12
CA TYR A 113 3.20 -2.22 2.67
C TYR A 113 4.49 -2.89 2.18
N PHE A 114 4.54 -4.23 2.21
CA PHE A 114 5.76 -5.00 1.98
C PHE A 114 6.45 -4.75 0.63
N LEU A 115 5.72 -4.25 -0.39
CA LEU A 115 6.29 -3.84 -1.67
C LEU A 115 7.20 -2.60 -1.59
N ALA A 116 7.18 -1.86 -0.46
CA ALA A 116 8.12 -0.79 -0.18
C ALA A 116 9.49 -1.30 0.28
N CYS A 117 9.56 -2.45 0.95
CA CYS A 117 10.81 -3.04 1.44
C CYS A 117 11.88 -3.21 0.34
N PRO A 118 11.59 -3.85 -0.81
CA PRO A 118 12.59 -3.99 -1.88
C PRO A 118 13.00 -2.63 -2.47
N ILE A 119 12.13 -1.62 -2.47
CA ILE A 119 12.47 -0.27 -2.95
C ILE A 119 13.53 0.37 -2.07
N PHE A 120 13.40 0.25 -0.74
CA PHE A 120 14.42 0.73 0.19
C PHE A 120 15.68 -0.15 0.14
N ALA A 121 15.54 -1.45 -0.07
CA ALA A 121 16.67 -2.35 -0.26
C ALA A 121 17.52 -1.95 -1.48
N ASP A 122 16.90 -1.77 -2.64
CA ASP A 122 17.53 -1.31 -3.89
C ASP A 122 18.16 0.08 -3.74
N ALA A 123 17.64 0.91 -2.84
CA ALA A 123 18.22 2.20 -2.49
C ALA A 123 19.40 2.11 -1.50
N GLY A 124 19.84 0.90 -1.12
CA GLY A 124 20.98 0.63 -0.25
C GLY A 124 20.66 0.57 1.25
N PHE A 125 19.40 0.35 1.62
CA PHE A 125 18.97 0.20 3.03
C PHE A 125 18.68 -1.25 3.43
N GLY A 126 18.82 -2.19 2.50
CA GLY A 126 18.52 -3.62 2.68
C GLY A 126 19.54 -4.37 3.53
N GLY A 127 20.80 -3.93 3.48
CA GLY A 127 21.96 -4.67 3.99
C GLY A 127 22.32 -5.82 3.06
N ASP A 128 23.62 -6.01 2.82
CA ASP A 128 24.07 -6.92 1.76
C ASP A 128 24.64 -8.25 2.29
N GLY A 129 24.71 -8.44 3.61
CA GLY A 129 25.17 -9.69 4.24
C GLY A 129 26.67 -9.98 4.12
N ASP A 130 27.39 -9.24 3.28
CA ASP A 130 28.84 -9.35 3.06
C ASP A 130 29.63 -8.36 3.95
N ASP A 131 30.90 -8.64 4.25
CA ASP A 131 31.75 -7.87 5.20
C ASP A 131 31.90 -6.35 4.87
N GLU A 132 31.57 -5.92 3.65
CA GLU A 132 31.55 -4.50 3.24
C GLU A 132 30.15 -3.85 3.36
N GLY A 133 29.09 -4.65 3.33
CA GLY A 133 27.70 -4.22 3.41
C GLY A 133 27.18 -4.27 4.85
N GLY A 134 27.07 -3.11 5.49
CA GLY A 134 26.53 -3.01 6.85
C GLY A 134 25.12 -3.64 7.00
N PRO A 135 24.66 -3.88 8.25
CA PRO A 135 23.35 -4.49 8.51
C PRO A 135 22.22 -3.65 7.89
N SER A 136 21.09 -4.31 7.60
CA SER A 136 19.87 -3.64 7.15
C SER A 136 19.59 -2.40 8.00
N ARG A 137 19.12 -1.34 7.37
CA ARG A 137 18.78 -0.07 8.01
C ARG A 137 17.27 0.14 8.10
N MET A 138 16.48 -0.76 7.52
CA MET A 138 15.03 -0.75 7.68
C MET A 138 14.66 -1.21 9.10
N ARG A 139 13.71 -0.50 9.73
CA ARG A 139 13.30 -0.73 11.12
C ARG A 139 11.78 -0.68 11.22
N GLY A 140 11.17 -1.72 11.80
CA GLY A 140 9.74 -1.74 12.08
C GLY A 140 9.36 -0.81 13.23
N VAL A 141 8.23 -0.13 13.09
CA VAL A 141 7.57 0.66 14.12
C VAL A 141 6.16 0.09 14.31
N PRO A 142 5.83 -0.46 15.49
CA PRO A 142 4.52 -1.05 15.72
C PRO A 142 3.42 0.03 15.68
N GLU A 143 2.19 -0.43 15.51
CA GLU A 143 1.00 0.40 15.68
C GLU A 143 0.38 0.22 17.08
N ASP A 144 -0.25 1.28 17.57
CA ASP A 144 -1.18 1.32 18.69
C ASP A 144 -2.61 1.66 18.20
N ASP A 145 -3.49 2.11 19.09
CA ASP A 145 -4.89 2.38 18.77
C ASP A 145 -5.12 3.63 17.92
N GLU A 146 -4.13 4.51 17.84
CA GLU A 146 -4.17 5.76 17.09
C GLU A 146 -3.33 5.69 15.81
N GLY A 147 -2.83 4.50 15.44
CA GLY A 147 -1.97 4.27 14.29
C GLY A 147 -0.54 4.01 14.73
N ILE A 148 0.45 4.71 14.16
CA ILE A 148 1.87 4.49 14.48
C ILE A 148 2.17 4.77 15.97
N ASP A 149 2.85 3.84 16.67
CA ASP A 149 3.28 4.03 18.06
C ASP A 149 4.42 5.07 18.13
N VAL A 150 4.03 6.32 18.40
CA VAL A 150 4.95 7.47 18.48
C VAL A 150 5.90 7.35 19.68
N GLY A 151 5.48 6.69 20.76
CA GLY A 151 6.29 6.47 21.96
C GLY A 151 7.45 5.52 21.67
N PHE A 152 7.14 4.38 21.04
CA PHE A 152 8.14 3.44 20.54
C PHE A 152 9.07 4.11 19.53
N LEU A 153 8.52 4.82 18.54
CA LEU A 153 9.32 5.51 17.51
C LEU A 153 10.32 6.49 18.12
N ARG A 154 9.88 7.31 19.08
CA ARG A 154 10.76 8.24 19.80
C ARG A 154 11.89 7.51 20.51
N ALA A 155 11.57 6.50 21.32
CA ALA A 155 12.57 5.73 22.06
C ALA A 155 13.54 4.97 21.14
N ALA A 156 13.11 4.58 19.94
CA ALA A 156 13.94 3.92 18.95
C ALA A 156 14.88 4.92 18.24
N ILE A 157 14.38 6.11 17.89
CA ILE A 157 15.21 7.20 17.34
C ILE A 157 16.28 7.64 18.35
N GLU A 158 15.93 7.83 19.62
CA GLU A 158 16.87 8.23 20.68
C GLU A 158 17.99 7.20 20.88
N ARG A 159 17.66 5.91 20.83
CA ARG A 159 18.64 4.81 20.86
C ARG A 159 19.62 4.90 19.69
N VAL A 160 19.10 5.04 18.48
CA VAL A 160 19.92 5.25 17.29
C VAL A 160 20.77 6.50 17.49
N GLU A 161 20.23 7.68 17.80
CA GLU A 161 21.02 8.90 18.05
C GLU A 161 22.16 8.75 19.06
N ALA A 162 21.96 8.01 20.15
CA ALA A 162 23.01 7.73 21.12
C ALA A 162 24.20 6.97 20.49
N GLU A 163 23.95 6.07 19.54
CA GLU A 163 24.98 5.30 18.83
C GLU A 163 25.88 6.17 17.90
N VAL A 164 25.41 7.32 17.39
CA VAL A 164 26.18 8.18 16.44
C VAL A 164 26.70 9.48 17.02
N ARG A 165 26.31 9.87 18.23
CA ARG A 165 27.16 10.78 19.02
C ARG A 165 28.60 10.24 19.17
N ALA A 166 28.84 8.99 18.76
CA ALA A 166 30.14 8.36 18.56
C ALA A 166 30.75 8.39 17.12
N GLY A 167 30.16 8.98 16.04
CA GLY A 167 30.87 9.15 14.75
C GLY A 167 30.11 9.50 13.43
N THR A 168 30.54 10.62 12.79
CA THR A 168 30.67 11.06 11.35
C THR A 168 29.60 10.90 10.24
N GLY A 169 29.36 11.99 9.46
CA GLY A 169 29.03 11.94 8.01
C GLY A 169 28.28 13.15 7.39
N GLY A 170 28.75 13.70 6.25
CA GLY A 170 28.19 14.86 5.48
C GLY A 170 27.79 14.55 4.02
N SER A 171 27.19 15.52 3.27
CA SER A 171 26.32 15.31 2.07
C SER A 171 26.59 16.21 0.83
N THR A 172 26.24 15.75 -0.40
CA THR A 172 26.11 16.54 -1.68
C THR A 172 25.08 15.92 -2.69
N ARG A 173 24.46 16.69 -3.63
CA ARG A 173 23.21 16.40 -4.46
C ARG A 173 23.31 16.59 -6.01
N SER A 174 22.49 15.87 -6.85
CA SER A 174 21.91 16.31 -8.20
C SER A 174 20.93 15.25 -8.87
N GLY A 175 20.03 15.57 -9.87
CA GLY A 175 18.92 14.67 -10.39
C GLY A 175 18.19 14.93 -11.78
N GLY A 176 17.00 14.29 -12.07
CA GLY A 176 16.06 14.41 -13.28
C GLY A 176 14.81 13.43 -13.32
N ASN A 177 13.75 13.58 -14.19
CA ASN A 177 12.40 12.85 -14.17
C ASN A 177 12.11 11.85 -15.36
N PRO A 178 11.58 10.62 -15.10
CA PRO A 178 11.26 9.58 -16.10
C PRO A 178 9.79 9.36 -16.61
N ALA A 179 8.75 10.14 -16.28
CA ALA A 179 7.33 9.69 -16.44
C ALA A 179 6.34 10.57 -17.26
N HIS A 180 6.66 10.92 -18.51
CA HIS A 180 5.86 11.88 -19.29
C HIS A 180 4.51 11.33 -19.86
N PHE A 181 4.48 10.11 -20.40
CA PHE A 181 3.34 9.57 -21.15
C PHE A 181 2.06 9.38 -20.32
N SER A 182 2.17 8.70 -19.16
CA SER A 182 1.02 8.45 -18.26
C SER A 182 0.40 9.74 -17.72
N SER A 183 1.17 10.84 -17.69
CA SER A 183 0.74 12.14 -17.18
C SER A 183 -0.35 12.82 -18.05
N MET A 184 -0.52 12.40 -19.30
CA MET A 184 -1.49 13.03 -20.19
C MET A 184 -2.91 12.48 -20.04
N PHE A 185 -3.05 11.16 -19.84
CA PHE A 185 -4.37 10.54 -19.66
C PHE A 185 -5.00 10.94 -18.33
N VAL A 186 -4.21 10.97 -17.25
CA VAL A 186 -4.69 11.37 -15.92
C VAL A 186 -5.17 12.83 -15.93
N HIS A 187 -4.60 13.70 -16.79
CA HIS A 187 -5.00 15.11 -16.87
C HIS A 187 -6.43 15.22 -17.30
N GLN A 188 -6.73 14.53 -18.40
CA GLN A 188 -8.04 14.58 -19.01
C GLN A 188 -9.10 13.96 -18.11
N MET A 189 -8.76 12.88 -17.39
CA MET A 189 -9.67 12.28 -16.42
C MET A 189 -10.01 13.22 -15.26
N LEU A 190 -9.04 14.02 -14.79
CA LEU A 190 -9.26 14.99 -13.72
C LEU A 190 -9.97 16.25 -14.20
N SER A 191 -9.53 16.85 -15.32
CA SER A 191 -10.08 18.12 -15.83
C SER A 191 -11.53 18.02 -16.29
N THR A 192 -11.95 16.85 -16.77
CA THR A 192 -13.33 16.58 -17.20
C THR A 192 -14.26 16.15 -16.08
N GLY A 193 -13.74 15.96 -14.86
CA GLY A 193 -14.49 15.37 -13.75
C GLY A 193 -14.76 13.87 -13.89
N ALA A 194 -14.27 13.22 -14.96
CA ALA A 194 -14.49 11.80 -15.22
C ALA A 194 -13.96 10.90 -14.09
N LEU A 195 -12.82 11.25 -13.48
CA LEU A 195 -12.27 10.52 -12.34
C LEU A 195 -13.22 10.61 -11.12
N GLN A 196 -13.66 11.81 -10.77
CA GLN A 196 -14.53 12.02 -9.61
C GLN A 196 -15.88 11.32 -9.81
N ASN A 197 -16.47 11.47 -11.00
CA ASN A 197 -17.70 10.77 -11.35
C ASN A 197 -17.54 9.25 -11.27
N HIS A 198 -16.41 8.69 -11.74
CA HIS A 198 -16.14 7.26 -11.64
C HIS A 198 -15.96 6.80 -10.18
N ILE A 199 -15.30 7.60 -9.33
CA ILE A 199 -15.18 7.31 -7.89
C ILE A 199 -16.58 7.25 -7.26
N ASP A 200 -17.39 8.29 -7.46
CA ASP A 200 -18.66 8.45 -6.75
C ASP A 200 -19.74 7.48 -7.23
N THR A 201 -19.79 7.22 -8.55
CA THR A 201 -20.87 6.44 -9.15
C THR A 201 -20.50 4.97 -9.40
N VAL A 202 -19.21 4.63 -9.44
CA VAL A 202 -18.74 3.27 -9.72
C VAL A 202 -17.98 2.68 -8.55
N LEU A 203 -16.86 3.29 -8.12
CA LEU A 203 -15.97 2.70 -7.12
C LEU A 203 -16.62 2.65 -5.73
N VAL A 204 -17.17 3.76 -5.24
CA VAL A 204 -17.79 3.82 -3.90
C VAL A 204 -18.98 2.86 -3.76
N PRO A 205 -19.96 2.83 -4.68
CA PRO A 205 -21.08 1.89 -4.59
C PRO A 205 -20.63 0.43 -4.70
N THR A 206 -19.66 0.13 -5.58
CA THR A 206 -19.16 -1.24 -5.78
C THR A 206 -18.38 -1.73 -4.57
N TYR A 207 -17.43 -0.95 -4.06
CA TYR A 207 -16.69 -1.35 -2.86
C TYR A 207 -17.56 -1.43 -1.62
N ARG A 208 -18.64 -0.65 -1.52
CA ARG A 208 -19.63 -0.81 -0.44
C ARG A 208 -20.34 -2.16 -0.52
N ARG A 209 -20.85 -2.56 -1.69
CA ARG A 209 -21.51 -3.88 -1.85
C ARG A 209 -20.55 -5.03 -1.57
N ARG A 210 -19.34 -4.98 -2.15
CA ARG A 210 -18.29 -5.98 -1.96
C ARG A 210 -17.83 -6.08 -0.50
N TYR A 211 -17.68 -4.96 0.19
CA TYR A 211 -17.40 -4.95 1.63
C TYR A 211 -18.49 -5.69 2.41
N HIS A 212 -19.77 -5.36 2.17
CA HIS A 212 -20.86 -6.02 2.89
C HIS A 212 -21.00 -7.51 2.54
N ALA A 213 -20.79 -7.90 1.28
CA ALA A 213 -20.78 -9.30 0.86
C ALA A 213 -19.68 -10.08 1.57
N LEU A 214 -18.44 -9.56 1.56
CA LEU A 214 -17.31 -10.18 2.25
C LEU A 214 -17.57 -10.29 3.76
N MET A 215 -17.99 -9.20 4.40
CA MET A 215 -18.23 -9.17 5.85
C MET A 215 -19.36 -10.10 6.29
N SER A 216 -20.44 -10.20 5.51
CA SER A 216 -21.52 -11.15 5.77
C SER A 216 -21.02 -12.59 5.65
N ALA A 217 -20.27 -12.92 4.60
CA ALA A 217 -19.69 -14.25 4.43
C ALA A 217 -18.71 -14.62 5.55
N ILE A 218 -17.87 -13.68 6.02
CA ILE A 218 -16.95 -13.92 7.15
C ILE A 218 -17.75 -14.26 8.42
N LYS A 219 -18.81 -13.47 8.70
CA LYS A 219 -19.68 -13.71 9.86
C LYS A 219 -20.42 -15.04 9.78
N GLU A 220 -20.81 -15.46 8.58
CA GLU A 220 -21.54 -16.70 8.35
C GLU A 220 -20.64 -17.94 8.43
N TYR A 221 -19.48 -17.91 7.76
CA TYR A 221 -18.67 -19.12 7.57
C TYR A 221 -17.43 -19.20 8.45
N LEU A 222 -16.80 -18.09 8.81
CA LEU A 222 -15.51 -18.09 9.53
C LEU A 222 -15.66 -17.82 11.02
N VAL A 223 -16.55 -16.91 11.43
CA VAL A 223 -16.79 -16.61 12.85
C VAL A 223 -17.23 -17.83 13.66
N PRO A 224 -18.12 -18.71 13.16
CA PRO A 224 -18.48 -19.94 13.87
C PRO A 224 -17.32 -20.94 14.04
N LEU A 225 -16.26 -20.80 13.26
CA LEU A 225 -15.04 -21.61 13.34
C LEU A 225 -13.97 -20.97 14.24
N GLY A 226 -14.32 -19.89 14.96
CA GLY A 226 -13.41 -19.22 15.90
C GLY A 226 -12.54 -18.12 15.28
N VAL A 227 -12.73 -17.77 14.00
CA VAL A 227 -12.02 -16.65 13.38
C VAL A 227 -12.52 -15.32 13.95
N VAL A 228 -11.61 -14.51 14.45
CA VAL A 228 -11.92 -13.17 14.98
C VAL A 228 -11.72 -12.14 13.88
N ILE A 229 -12.71 -11.27 13.71
CA ILE A 229 -12.61 -10.12 12.80
C ILE A 229 -11.80 -9.04 13.51
N ASP A 230 -10.64 -8.73 12.96
CA ASP A 230 -9.87 -7.55 13.34
C ASP A 230 -10.02 -6.46 12.27
N VAL A 231 -10.60 -5.34 12.67
CA VAL A 231 -10.72 -4.12 11.85
C VAL A 231 -9.79 -3.02 12.37
N GLY A 232 -8.80 -3.38 13.19
CA GLY A 232 -7.81 -2.49 13.80
C GLY A 232 -8.20 -2.00 15.20
N LYS A 233 -8.45 -2.90 16.17
CA LYS A 233 -8.61 -2.52 17.59
C LYS A 233 -7.64 -3.26 18.53
N LYS A 234 -7.03 -2.52 19.49
CA LYS A 234 -6.21 -2.94 20.66
C LYS A 234 -5.60 -4.34 20.64
N TYR A 235 -4.27 -4.38 20.53
CA TYR A 235 -3.42 -5.54 20.83
C TYR A 235 -3.62 -6.10 22.27
N GLU A 236 -4.04 -5.24 23.21
CA GLU A 236 -4.26 -5.62 24.62
C GLU A 236 -5.69 -6.07 24.94
N ALA A 237 -6.66 -5.92 24.03
CA ALA A 237 -8.09 -6.18 24.33
C ALA A 237 -8.63 -7.50 23.75
N SER A 238 -7.79 -8.35 23.16
CA SER A 238 -8.19 -9.69 22.69
C SER A 238 -8.16 -10.77 23.79
N ILE A 239 -8.09 -10.37 25.07
CA ILE A 239 -8.37 -11.26 26.21
C ILE A 239 -9.90 -11.45 26.31
N ALA A 240 -10.47 -12.11 25.32
CA ALA A 240 -11.77 -12.76 25.44
C ALA A 240 -11.64 -14.12 24.76
N SER A 241 -11.85 -15.15 25.57
CA SER A 241 -11.66 -16.56 25.28
C SER A 241 -12.29 -17.01 23.95
N SER A 242 -11.46 -17.48 23.02
CA SER A 242 -11.80 -18.65 22.20
C SER A 242 -10.70 -19.70 22.38
N SER A 243 -10.96 -20.62 23.30
CA SER A 243 -10.16 -21.82 23.54
C SER A 243 -10.43 -22.83 22.43
N GLN A 244 -9.92 -22.57 21.24
CA GLN A 244 -9.66 -23.56 20.20
C GLN A 244 -8.48 -23.02 19.39
N LEU A 245 -7.27 -23.24 19.92
CA LEU A 245 -6.04 -22.99 19.16
C LEU A 245 -6.04 -23.95 17.98
N TYR A 246 -6.16 -23.38 16.79
CA TYR A 246 -5.75 -24.05 15.58
C TYR A 246 -4.23 -24.31 15.69
N GLU A 247 -3.81 -25.57 15.76
CA GLU A 247 -2.39 -25.96 15.78
C GLU A 247 -1.77 -25.80 14.37
N GLY A 248 -1.58 -24.56 13.92
CA GLY A 248 -0.99 -24.27 12.62
C GLY A 248 -0.68 -22.79 12.42
N SER A 249 0.21 -22.46 11.48
CA SER A 249 0.43 -21.07 11.07
C SER A 249 -0.52 -20.68 9.94
N ALA A 250 -0.85 -19.38 9.81
CA ALA A 250 -1.65 -18.89 8.67
C ALA A 250 -1.02 -19.23 7.30
N GLY A 251 0.31 -19.39 7.24
CA GLY A 251 1.02 -19.86 6.05
C GLY A 251 0.74 -21.33 5.69
N LYS A 252 0.56 -22.22 6.69
CA LYS A 252 0.13 -23.61 6.44
C LYS A 252 -1.30 -23.63 5.90
N LEU A 253 -2.20 -22.85 6.51
CA LEU A 253 -3.58 -22.71 6.04
C LEU A 253 -3.64 -22.18 4.60
N ALA A 254 -2.83 -21.15 4.28
CA ALA A 254 -2.71 -20.62 2.92
C ALA A 254 -2.23 -21.67 1.91
N THR A 255 -1.33 -22.56 2.32
CA THR A 255 -0.85 -23.67 1.48
C THR A 255 -1.97 -24.66 1.18
N ILE A 256 -2.71 -25.10 2.20
CA ILE A 256 -3.85 -26.03 2.05
C ILE A 256 -4.95 -25.40 1.19
N ALA A 257 -5.30 -24.14 1.46
CA ALA A 257 -6.30 -23.39 0.70
C ALA A 257 -5.93 -23.30 -0.79
N ARG A 258 -4.67 -23.01 -1.10
CA ARG A 258 -4.17 -22.95 -2.48
C ARG A 258 -4.26 -24.31 -3.17
N ASP A 259 -3.80 -25.36 -2.49
CA ASP A 259 -3.58 -26.66 -3.12
C ASP A 259 -4.88 -27.47 -3.25
N LYS A 260 -5.68 -27.54 -2.17
CA LYS A 260 -6.94 -28.30 -2.13
C LYS A 260 -8.13 -27.48 -2.62
N HIS A 261 -8.28 -26.26 -2.12
CA HIS A 261 -9.49 -25.45 -2.31
C HIS A 261 -9.36 -24.39 -3.41
N LYS A 262 -8.18 -24.28 -4.06
CA LYS A 262 -7.89 -23.28 -5.10
C LYS A 262 -8.24 -21.85 -4.66
N CYS A 263 -7.94 -21.54 -3.40
CA CYS A 263 -8.19 -20.24 -2.76
C CYS A 263 -6.86 -19.65 -2.28
N LYS A 264 -6.58 -18.40 -2.62
CA LYS A 264 -5.39 -17.66 -2.16
C LYS A 264 -5.80 -16.46 -1.32
N PHE A 265 -5.03 -16.17 -0.27
CA PHE A 265 -5.18 -15.00 0.57
C PHE A 265 -3.81 -14.59 1.13
N ALA A 266 -3.67 -13.32 1.53
CA ALA A 266 -2.46 -12.84 2.19
C ALA A 266 -2.46 -13.27 3.66
N PHE A 267 -1.29 -13.63 4.19
CA PHE A 267 -1.12 -14.13 5.56
C PHE A 267 0.04 -13.42 6.26
N GLY A 268 0.04 -13.43 7.59
CA GLY A 268 0.90 -12.64 8.47
C GLY A 268 2.38 -12.57 8.09
N ASP A 269 2.98 -13.71 7.77
CA ASP A 269 4.40 -13.79 7.40
C ASP A 269 4.78 -12.89 6.21
N MET A 270 3.84 -12.59 5.30
CA MET A 270 4.08 -11.70 4.16
C MET A 270 4.30 -10.24 4.56
N PHE A 271 3.91 -9.84 5.77
CA PHE A 271 3.91 -8.44 6.22
C PHE A 271 5.08 -8.12 7.17
N LYS A 272 5.98 -9.08 7.42
CA LYS A 272 7.21 -8.88 8.20
C LYS A 272 8.15 -7.92 7.48
N ILE A 273 8.90 -7.12 8.24
CA ILE A 273 9.97 -6.28 7.69
C ILE A 273 11.19 -7.16 7.43
N GLU A 274 11.51 -7.36 6.16
CA GLU A 274 12.70 -8.12 5.77
C GLU A 274 13.97 -7.43 6.27
N GLY A 275 14.86 -8.20 6.89
CA GLY A 275 16.11 -7.69 7.46
C GLY A 275 16.01 -7.03 8.84
N ASP A 276 14.81 -6.93 9.45
CA ASP A 276 14.66 -6.53 10.86
C ASP A 276 14.66 -7.78 11.77
N PRO A 277 15.70 -8.00 12.60
CA PRO A 277 15.81 -9.18 13.45
C PRO A 277 14.64 -9.34 14.44
N GLY A 278 14.04 -8.22 14.87
CA GLY A 278 12.94 -8.23 15.81
C GLY A 278 11.55 -8.37 15.17
N SER A 279 11.40 -8.17 13.85
CA SER A 279 10.08 -8.21 13.20
C SER A 279 9.47 -9.61 13.24
N ALA A 280 10.28 -10.66 13.09
CA ALA A 280 9.82 -12.04 13.22
C ALA A 280 9.35 -12.38 14.65
N GLU A 281 10.04 -11.88 15.68
CA GLU A 281 9.64 -12.06 17.07
C GLU A 281 8.33 -11.31 17.37
N ARG A 282 8.20 -10.07 16.88
CA ARG A 282 6.99 -9.26 17.05
C ARG A 282 5.78 -9.84 16.32
N ALA A 283 5.98 -10.50 15.18
CA ALA A 283 4.93 -11.23 14.48
C ALA A 283 4.42 -12.44 15.30
N ARG A 284 5.33 -13.18 15.95
CA ARG A 284 5.05 -14.40 16.73
C ARG A 284 4.51 -14.17 18.13
N ARG A 285 4.78 -13.00 18.71
CA ARG A 285 4.38 -12.68 20.08
C ARG A 285 2.84 -12.82 20.22
N LYS A 286 2.34 -13.15 21.40
CA LYS A 286 0.90 -13.38 21.62
C LYS A 286 0.09 -12.12 21.27
N GLY A 287 -0.88 -12.27 20.35
CA GLY A 287 -1.65 -11.18 19.74
C GLY A 287 -1.07 -10.71 18.40
N GLY A 288 0.09 -11.23 17.99
CA GLY A 288 0.87 -10.80 16.83
C GLY A 288 0.20 -11.14 15.52
N PHE A 289 0.68 -10.54 14.44
CA PHE A 289 0.05 -10.67 13.14
C PHE A 289 0.44 -11.96 12.39
N GLU A 290 1.28 -12.85 12.94
CA GLU A 290 1.69 -14.10 12.27
C GLU A 290 0.48 -14.98 11.89
N MET A 291 -0.54 -15.00 12.75
CA MET A 291 -1.81 -15.70 12.50
C MET A 291 -2.84 -14.87 11.72
N GLY A 292 -2.52 -13.62 11.41
CA GLY A 292 -3.40 -12.71 10.68
C GLY A 292 -3.59 -13.13 9.23
N ILE A 293 -4.81 -12.96 8.72
CA ILE A 293 -5.16 -13.14 7.31
C ILE A 293 -5.75 -11.83 6.80
N ARG A 294 -5.20 -11.32 5.69
CA ARG A 294 -5.71 -10.11 5.02
C ARG A 294 -6.46 -10.50 3.76
N LEU A 295 -7.75 -10.16 3.73
CA LEU A 295 -8.64 -10.41 2.60
C LEU A 295 -8.86 -9.13 1.80
N CYS A 296 -8.65 -9.19 0.49
CA CYS A 296 -8.94 -8.08 -0.40
C CYS A 296 -10.33 -8.25 -1.03
N TRP A 297 -11.12 -7.18 -1.02
CA TRP A 297 -12.42 -7.11 -1.72
C TRP A 297 -12.41 -6.19 -2.95
N ALA A 298 -11.22 -5.80 -3.42
CA ALA A 298 -11.08 -4.88 -4.54
C ALA A 298 -11.15 -5.57 -5.91
N TRP A 299 -10.67 -6.82 -6.00
CA TRP A 299 -10.51 -7.56 -7.26
C TRP A 299 -11.68 -8.48 -7.62
N LEU A 300 -12.32 -9.11 -6.64
CA LEU A 300 -13.33 -10.13 -6.87
C LEU A 300 -14.74 -9.55 -6.84
N GLU A 301 -15.65 -10.13 -7.62
CA GLU A 301 -17.09 -9.84 -7.55
C GLU A 301 -17.73 -10.47 -6.29
N GLU A 302 -18.91 -9.97 -5.90
CA GLU A 302 -19.61 -10.33 -4.67
C GLU A 302 -19.75 -11.86 -4.48
N GLU A 303 -20.17 -12.60 -5.49
CA GLU A 303 -20.36 -14.06 -5.40
C GLU A 303 -19.02 -14.79 -5.19
N GLN A 304 -17.95 -14.28 -5.80
CA GLN A 304 -16.60 -14.85 -5.66
C GLN A 304 -16.00 -14.55 -4.29
N LEU A 305 -16.35 -13.40 -3.68
CA LEU A 305 -15.97 -13.10 -2.31
C LEU A 305 -16.64 -14.08 -1.34
N VAL A 306 -17.94 -14.30 -1.50
CA VAL A 306 -18.69 -15.26 -0.67
C VAL A 306 -18.14 -16.68 -0.84
N GLU A 307 -17.93 -17.13 -2.08
CA GLU A 307 -17.36 -18.47 -2.33
C GLU A 307 -15.92 -18.57 -1.81
N GLY A 308 -15.09 -17.53 -1.96
CA GLY A 308 -13.73 -17.49 -1.45
C GLY A 308 -13.68 -17.68 0.07
N VAL A 309 -14.55 -16.98 0.81
CA VAL A 309 -14.67 -17.13 2.25
C VAL A 309 -15.19 -18.51 2.64
N TRP A 310 -16.17 -19.05 1.91
CA TRP A 310 -16.63 -20.43 2.13
C TRP A 310 -15.51 -21.46 1.92
N ARG A 311 -14.70 -21.33 0.86
CA ARG A 311 -13.55 -22.21 0.61
C ARG A 311 -12.47 -22.11 1.70
N MET A 312 -12.28 -20.90 2.27
CA MET A 312 -11.43 -20.75 3.45
C MET A 312 -11.99 -21.52 4.65
N ALA A 313 -13.31 -21.46 4.87
CA ALA A 313 -13.97 -22.20 5.95
C ALA A 313 -13.80 -23.72 5.77
N GLU A 314 -13.91 -24.25 4.55
CA GLU A 314 -13.63 -25.65 4.26
C GLU A 314 -12.15 -26.01 4.50
N THR A 315 -11.23 -25.08 4.20
CA THR A 315 -9.80 -25.27 4.53
C THR A 315 -9.58 -25.37 6.05
N ILE A 316 -10.32 -24.61 6.85
CA ILE A 316 -10.22 -24.63 8.32
C ILE A 316 -10.83 -25.93 8.90
N LYS A 317 -11.73 -26.61 8.19
CA LYS A 317 -12.33 -27.88 8.63
C LYS A 317 -11.47 -29.10 8.28
N ASP A 318 -10.61 -28.98 7.27
CA ASP A 318 -9.66 -30.01 6.82
C ASP A 318 -8.51 -30.23 7.83
#